data_AF-A0A357Y758-F1
#
_entry.id   AF-A0A357Y758-F1
#
_cell.length_a   1.000
_cell.length_b   1.000
_cell.length_c   1.000
_cell.angle_alpha   90.00
_cell.angle_beta   90.00
_cell.angle_gamma   90.00
#
_symmetry.space_group_name_H-M   'P 1'
#
loop_
_entity.id
_entity.type
_entity.pdbx_description
1 polymer ?
#
loop_
_entity_poly.entity_id
_entity_poly.type
_entity_poly.pdbx_seq_one_letter_code
_entity_poly.pdbx_strand_id
1 'polypeptide(L)'
;MPVYTSMRIADDLEHGISTFYAELLRIKAMIAASRKGTAVLLCIDEIFKGTNSADRIVGARAAITQLSRPHCLTLVTTHDFELCDLQTPDGRPVRNLHFTEHYEGDKIAFDFKVRPGRCQTTNARYLLRMAGILPAAATKPPA
;
A
#
# COMPACT_ATOMS: atom_id res chain seq x y z
N MET A 1 -2.79 23.55 0.73
CA MET A 1 -2.88 22.21 0.09
C MET A 1 -3.67 21.31 1.02
N PRO A 2 -4.92 20.94 0.68
CA PRO A 2 -5.72 20.00 1.47
C PRO A 2 -5.03 18.62 1.54
N VAL A 3 -5.23 17.93 2.67
CA VAL A 3 -4.72 16.59 2.92
C VAL A 3 -5.90 15.65 3.13
N TYR A 4 -5.91 14.52 2.41
CA TYR A 4 -6.88 13.45 2.63
C TYR A 4 -6.14 12.16 2.97
N THR A 5 -6.65 11.42 3.94
CA THR A 5 -6.03 10.18 4.41
C THR A 5 -7.03 9.03 4.46
N SER A 6 -6.61 7.87 3.96
CA SER A 6 -7.26 6.58 4.18
C SER A 6 -6.26 5.70 4.93
N MET A 7 -6.02 6.05 6.19
CA MET A 7 -5.12 5.36 7.10
C MET A 7 -5.88 5.04 8.38
N ARG A 8 -5.66 3.86 8.97
CA ARG A 8 -6.32 3.41 10.21
C ARG A 8 -7.83 3.66 10.21
N ILE A 9 -8.55 2.96 9.33
CA ILE A 9 -10.01 2.91 9.40
C ILE A 9 -10.34 2.01 10.60
N ALA A 10 -10.77 2.62 11.71
CA ALA A 10 -11.32 1.86 12.83
C ALA A 10 -12.75 1.47 12.47
N ASP A 11 -13.18 0.28 12.90
CA ASP A 11 -14.55 -0.16 12.73
C ASP A 11 -15.50 0.83 13.41
N ASP A 12 -16.56 1.19 12.69
CA ASP A 12 -17.71 1.87 13.26
C ASP A 12 -18.83 0.84 13.44
N LEU A 13 -18.68 0.04 14.51
CA LEU A 13 -19.64 -0.99 14.88
C LEU A 13 -21.00 -0.38 15.24
N GLU A 14 -21.05 0.88 15.69
CA GLU A 14 -22.30 1.60 15.99
C GLU A 14 -23.11 1.89 14.73
N HIS A 15 -22.47 2.18 13.60
CA HIS A 15 -23.15 2.52 12.34
C HIS A 15 -23.30 1.32 11.38
N GLY A 16 -22.83 0.13 11.73
CA GLY A 16 -22.94 -1.08 10.90
C GLY A 16 -22.19 -0.98 9.56
N ILE A 17 -21.23 -0.06 9.46
CA ILE A 17 -20.47 0.16 8.23
C ILE A 17 -19.25 -0.75 8.25
N SER A 18 -19.14 -1.64 7.25
CA SER A 18 -17.90 -2.41 7.10
C SER A 18 -16.73 -1.47 6.83
N THR A 19 -15.56 -1.80 7.38
CA THR A 19 -14.31 -1.07 7.14
C THR A 19 -14.05 -0.86 5.64
N PHE A 20 -14.43 -1.82 4.79
CA PHE A 20 -14.33 -1.69 3.33
C PHE A 20 -15.26 -0.60 2.76
N TYR A 21 -16.51 -0.50 3.23
CA TYR A 21 -17.42 0.53 2.73
C TYR A 21 -17.01 1.93 3.21
N ALA A 22 -16.55 2.07 4.46
CA ALA A 22 -15.98 3.32 4.95
C ALA A 22 -14.77 3.75 4.09
N GLU A 23 -13.92 2.81 3.71
CA GLU A 23 -12.81 3.05 2.80
C GLU A 23 -13.28 3.55 1.42
N LEU A 24 -14.27 2.87 0.82
CA LEU A 24 -14.85 3.27 -0.47
C LEU A 24 -15.34 4.72 -0.44
N LEU A 25 -16.00 5.14 0.65
CA LEU A 25 -16.46 6.52 0.81
C LEU A 25 -15.31 7.52 0.90
N ARG A 26 -14.23 7.19 1.61
CA ARG A 26 -13.01 8.02 1.68
C ARG A 26 -12.35 8.16 0.31
N ILE A 27 -12.17 7.05 -0.41
CA ILE A 27 -11.60 7.06 -1.77
C ILE A 27 -12.50 7.88 -2.72
N LYS A 28 -13.83 7.75 -2.63
CA LYS A 28 -14.77 8.57 -3.40
C LYS A 28 -14.58 10.06 -3.12
N ALA A 29 -14.42 10.46 -1.86
CA ALA A 29 -14.17 11.85 -1.47
C ALA A 29 -12.81 12.35 -2.02
N MET A 30 -11.76 11.53 -1.96
CA MET A 30 -10.46 11.84 -2.56
C MET A 30 -10.56 12.05 -4.07
N ILE A 31 -11.29 11.19 -4.79
CA ILE A 31 -11.53 11.33 -6.22
C ILE A 31 -12.25 12.64 -6.52
N ALA A 32 -13.29 12.98 -5.74
CA ALA A 32 -14.00 14.25 -5.90
C ALA A 32 -13.07 15.47 -5.64
N ALA A 33 -12.21 15.40 -4.63
CA ALA A 33 -11.24 16.45 -4.33
C ALA A 33 -10.19 16.59 -5.46
N SER A 34 -9.69 15.48 -5.98
CA SER A 34 -8.74 15.45 -7.10
C SER A 34 -9.31 16.09 -8.38
N ARG A 35 -10.64 16.17 -8.51
CA ARG A 35 -11.31 16.78 -9.67
C ARG A 35 -11.35 18.30 -9.64
N LYS A 36 -11.07 18.94 -8.50
CA LYS A 36 -11.16 20.39 -8.33
C LYS A 36 -10.01 21.19 -8.97
N GLY A 37 -8.94 20.54 -9.42
CA GLY A 37 -7.79 21.20 -10.05
C GLY A 37 -6.84 21.92 -9.09
N THR A 38 -7.09 21.88 -7.79
CA THR A 38 -6.24 22.48 -6.75
C THR A 38 -5.20 21.48 -6.24
N ALA A 39 -4.02 21.94 -5.83
CA ALA A 39 -2.99 21.08 -5.24
C ALA A 39 -3.51 20.32 -3.99
N VAL A 40 -3.44 18.99 -3.99
CA VAL A 40 -3.93 18.11 -2.92
C VAL A 40 -2.91 17.00 -2.61
N LEU A 41 -2.75 16.66 -1.33
CA LEU A 41 -2.01 15.50 -0.86
C LEU A 41 -2.99 14.38 -0.47
N LEU A 42 -2.77 13.18 -1.00
CA LEU A 42 -3.59 12.00 -0.80
C LEU A 42 -2.73 10.88 -0.23
N CYS A 43 -3.05 10.36 0.95
CA CYS A 43 -2.29 9.29 1.60
C CYS A 43 -3.20 8.09 1.86
N ILE A 44 -2.86 6.93 1.32
CA ILE A 44 -3.65 5.70 1.41
C ILE A 44 -2.77 4.59 1.97
N ASP A 45 -3.23 3.93 3.03
CA ASP A 45 -2.55 2.80 3.64
C ASP A 45 -3.32 1.51 3.35
N GLU A 46 -2.70 0.58 2.61
CA GLU A 46 -3.29 -0.70 2.19
C GLU A 46 -4.70 -0.58 1.59
N ILE A 47 -4.80 -0.02 0.39
CA ILE A 47 -6.08 0.22 -0.28
C ILE A 47 -6.94 -1.05 -0.43
N PHE A 48 -8.21 -0.98 -0.03
CA PHE A 48 -9.22 -2.04 -0.15
C PHE A 48 -8.91 -3.32 0.64
N LYS A 49 -8.39 -3.16 1.86
CA LYS A 49 -8.00 -4.24 2.79
C LYS A 49 -9.10 -5.26 3.17
N GLY A 50 -10.37 -5.01 2.85
CA GLY A 50 -11.50 -5.84 3.28
C GLY A 50 -12.12 -6.76 2.22
N THR A 51 -11.52 -6.88 1.02
CA THR A 51 -12.04 -7.71 -0.07
C THR A 51 -11.04 -8.75 -0.56
N ASN A 52 -11.48 -9.65 -1.44
CA ASN A 52 -10.61 -10.66 -2.04
C ASN A 52 -9.49 -10.00 -2.88
N SER A 53 -8.36 -10.69 -3.02
CA SER A 53 -7.16 -10.11 -3.64
C SER A 53 -7.35 -9.69 -5.09
N ALA A 54 -8.15 -10.44 -5.88
CA ALA A 54 -8.38 -10.12 -7.28
C ALA A 54 -9.15 -8.81 -7.43
N ASP A 55 -10.26 -8.67 -6.72
CA ASP A 55 -11.10 -7.46 -6.72
C ASP A 55 -10.34 -6.27 -6.13
N ARG A 56 -9.52 -6.50 -5.10
CA ARG A 56 -8.66 -5.48 -4.51
C ARG A 56 -7.70 -4.89 -5.55
N ILE A 57 -6.96 -5.72 -6.29
CA ILE A 57 -5.99 -5.26 -7.29
C ILE A 57 -6.68 -4.47 -8.40
N VAL A 58 -7.83 -4.96 -8.90
CA VAL A 58 -8.62 -4.29 -9.94
C VAL A 58 -9.11 -2.93 -9.46
N GLY A 59 -9.74 -2.88 -8.28
CA GLY A 59 -10.24 -1.66 -7.69
C GLY A 59 -9.13 -0.66 -7.39
N ALA A 60 -8.03 -1.12 -6.79
CA ALA A 60 -6.88 -0.32 -6.41
C ALA A 60 -6.25 0.34 -7.64
N ARG A 61 -6.04 -0.43 -8.72
CA ARG A 61 -5.55 0.08 -10.01
C ARG A 61 -6.44 1.21 -10.52
N ALA A 62 -7.76 0.99 -10.58
CA ALA A 62 -8.70 2.00 -11.06
C ALA A 62 -8.70 3.27 -10.18
N ALA A 63 -8.66 3.12 -8.86
CA ALA A 63 -8.62 4.23 -7.92
C ALA A 63 -7.33 5.05 -8.05
N ILE A 64 -6.17 4.39 -8.02
CA ILE A 64 -4.84 5.05 -8.13
C ILE A 64 -4.73 5.81 -9.45
N THR A 65 -5.19 5.23 -10.57
CA THR A 65 -5.20 5.92 -11.86
C THR A 65 -6.05 7.19 -11.82
N GLN A 66 -7.22 7.18 -11.18
CA GLN A 66 -8.06 8.38 -11.05
C GLN A 66 -7.46 9.47 -10.16
N LEU A 67 -6.68 9.06 -9.15
CA LEU A 67 -5.99 9.95 -8.21
C LEU A 67 -4.63 10.44 -8.73
N SER A 68 -4.15 9.88 -9.86
CA SER A 68 -2.88 10.25 -10.49
C SER A 68 -3.05 11.44 -11.44
N ARG A 69 -3.33 12.63 -10.87
CA ARG A 69 -3.53 13.89 -11.61
C ARG A 69 -2.33 14.83 -11.42
N PRO A 70 -2.06 15.76 -12.36
CA PRO A 70 -0.89 16.64 -12.30
C PRO A 70 -0.74 17.47 -11.01
N HIS A 71 -1.87 17.85 -10.39
CA HIS A 71 -1.91 18.62 -9.15
C HIS A 71 -2.12 17.76 -7.89
N CYS A 72 -2.08 16.43 -8.01
CA CYS A 72 -2.25 15.52 -6.88
C CYS A 72 -0.92 14.84 -6.55
N LEU A 73 -0.52 14.89 -5.28
CA LEU A 73 0.53 14.02 -4.75
C LEU A 73 -0.16 12.85 -4.05
N THR A 74 -0.10 11.67 -4.65
CA THR A 74 -0.75 10.46 -4.12
C THR A 74 0.31 9.48 -3.61
N LEU A 75 0.23 9.15 -2.33
CA LEU A 75 1.07 8.17 -1.65
C LEU A 75 0.22 6.96 -1.29
N VAL A 76 0.68 5.77 -1.67
CA VAL A 76 -0.01 4.51 -1.41
C VAL A 76 0.98 3.49 -0.87
N THR A 77 0.65 2.84 0.24
CA THR A 77 1.34 1.63 0.70
C THR A 77 0.58 0.40 0.22
N THR A 78 1.30 -0.68 -0.10
CA THR A 78 0.67 -1.93 -0.52
C THR A 78 1.63 -3.11 -0.37
N HIS A 79 1.05 -4.30 -0.18
CA HIS A 79 1.74 -5.59 -0.32
C HIS A 79 1.51 -6.23 -1.70
N ASP A 80 0.61 -5.67 -2.52
CA ASP A 80 0.28 -6.18 -3.85
C ASP A 80 1.32 -5.68 -4.86
N PHE A 81 2.24 -6.56 -5.22
CA PHE A 81 3.31 -6.28 -6.16
C PHE A 81 2.81 -5.87 -7.55
N GLU A 82 1.63 -6.33 -7.95
CA GLU A 82 0.95 -6.04 -9.20
C GLU A 82 0.63 -4.55 -9.35
N LEU A 83 0.53 -3.82 -8.23
CA LEU A 83 0.33 -2.37 -8.24
C LEU A 83 1.64 -1.60 -8.48
N CYS A 84 2.81 -2.22 -8.31
CA CYS A 84 4.10 -1.60 -8.64
C CYS A 84 4.27 -1.37 -10.14
N ASP A 85 3.55 -2.15 -10.96
CA ASP A 85 3.63 -2.08 -12.43
C ASP A 85 2.59 -1.11 -13.02
N LEU A 86 1.98 -0.25 -12.18
CA LEU A 86 1.02 0.75 -12.62
C LEU A 86 1.67 1.86 -13.47
N GLN A 87 0.88 2.34 -14.42
CA GLN A 87 1.18 3.54 -15.19
C GLN A 87 0.12 4.60 -14.90
N THR A 88 0.55 5.86 -14.84
CA THR A 88 -0.31 7.03 -14.75
C THR A 88 -1.10 7.21 -16.05
N PRO A 89 -2.19 8.00 -16.06
CA PRO A 89 -3.02 8.22 -17.26
C PRO A 89 -2.25 8.72 -18.51
N ASP A 90 -1.13 9.40 -18.32
CA ASP A 90 -0.23 9.89 -19.37
C ASP A 90 0.90 8.90 -19.72
N GLY A 91 0.79 7.64 -19.29
CA GLY A 91 1.71 6.55 -19.64
C GLY A 91 3.03 6.53 -18.87
N ARG A 92 3.21 7.39 -17.86
CA ARG A 92 4.42 7.38 -17.03
C ARG A 92 4.32 6.28 -15.97
N PRO A 93 5.42 5.57 -15.65
CA PRO A 93 5.40 4.60 -14.57
C PRO A 93 5.18 5.31 -13.22
N VAL A 94 4.45 4.65 -12.32
CA VAL A 94 4.40 5.10 -10.92
C VAL A 94 5.79 5.02 -10.29
N ARG A 95 6.10 5.95 -9.37
CA ARG A 95 7.38 5.94 -8.67
C ARG A 95 7.33 4.96 -7.50
N ASN A 96 7.94 3.80 -7.68
CA ASN A 96 8.06 2.80 -6.63
C ASN A 96 9.12 3.18 -5.59
N LEU A 97 8.78 2.95 -4.32
CA LEU A 97 9.63 3.14 -3.16
C LEU A 97 9.43 1.96 -2.21
N HIS A 98 10.47 1.59 -1.47
CA HIS A 98 10.38 0.53 -0.47
C HIS A 98 11.26 0.82 0.75
N PHE A 99 10.93 0.14 1.84
CA PHE A 99 11.81 -0.07 2.98
C PHE A 99 12.43 -1.47 2.86
N THR A 100 13.59 -1.66 3.48
CA THR A 100 14.24 -2.97 3.55
C THR A 100 14.49 -3.34 5.01
N GLU A 101 14.67 -4.62 5.24
CA GLU A 101 15.07 -5.20 6.51
C GLU A 101 16.43 -5.86 6.35
N HIS A 102 17.13 -6.00 7.46
CA HIS A 102 18.37 -6.75 7.54
C HIS A 102 18.36 -7.63 8.79
N TYR A 103 19.26 -8.61 8.82
CA TYR A 103 19.33 -9.57 9.92
C TYR A 103 20.60 -9.37 10.74
N GLU A 104 20.43 -9.20 12.04
CA GLU A 104 21.50 -9.11 13.02
C GLU A 104 21.40 -10.32 13.95
N GLY A 105 22.11 -11.40 13.61
CA GLY A 105 21.93 -12.70 14.26
C GLY A 105 20.54 -13.29 13.96
N ASP A 106 19.81 -13.67 15.00
CA ASP A 106 18.43 -14.22 14.90
C ASP A 106 17.34 -13.14 15.06
N LYS A 107 17.69 -11.86 14.85
CA LYS A 107 16.75 -10.74 14.97
C LYS A 107 16.62 -10.01 13.64
N ILE A 108 15.38 -9.67 13.31
CA ILE A 108 15.07 -8.74 12.23
C ILE A 108 15.32 -7.31 12.72
N ALA A 109 16.01 -6.53 11.90
CA ALA A 109 16.26 -5.11 12.10
C ALA A 109 15.79 -4.32 10.87
N PHE A 110 15.43 -3.05 11.09
CA PHE A 110 15.00 -2.13 10.06
C PHE A 110 15.80 -0.84 10.18
N ASP A 111 16.30 -0.33 9.07
CA ASP A 111 17.02 0.95 9.07
C ASP A 111 16.12 2.17 8.83
N PHE A 112 14.83 1.91 8.55
CA PHE A 112 13.79 2.91 8.30
C PHE A 112 14.12 3.89 7.17
N LYS A 113 14.96 3.50 6.19
CA LYS A 113 15.29 4.34 5.04
C LYS A 113 14.46 3.96 3.82
N VAL A 114 13.82 4.96 3.21
CA VAL A 114 13.16 4.84 1.91
C VAL A 114 14.21 4.68 0.80
N ARG A 115 14.02 3.69 -0.05
CA ARG A 115 14.86 3.40 -1.22
C ARG A 115 14.02 3.42 -2.51
N PRO A 116 14.59 3.82 -3.65
CA PRO A 116 13.90 3.76 -4.94
C PRO A 116 13.68 2.32 -5.40
N GLY A 117 12.62 2.10 -6.17
CA GLY A 117 12.29 0.82 -6.77
C GLY A 117 11.34 -0.04 -5.94
N ARG A 118 10.92 -1.16 -6.53
CA ARG A 118 10.08 -2.17 -5.90
C ARG A 118 10.90 -3.01 -4.92
N CYS A 119 10.29 -3.42 -3.81
CA CYS A 119 10.91 -4.36 -2.88
C CYS A 119 11.21 -5.70 -3.58
N GLN A 120 12.42 -6.23 -3.39
CA GLN A 120 12.87 -7.48 -4.03
C GLN A 120 12.78 -8.70 -3.11
N THR A 121 12.58 -8.48 -1.81
CA THR A 121 12.59 -9.51 -0.78
C THR A 121 11.18 -9.83 -0.32
N THR A 122 10.96 -11.09 0.11
CA THR A 122 9.69 -11.54 0.70
C THR A 122 9.99 -12.22 2.04
N ASN A 123 10.10 -11.41 3.10
CA ASN A 123 10.66 -11.89 4.36
C ASN A 123 9.65 -12.56 5.29
N ALA A 124 8.37 -12.50 4.95
CA ALA A 124 7.31 -13.18 5.68
C ALA A 124 7.62 -14.67 5.89
N ARG A 125 8.11 -15.38 4.87
CA ARG A 125 8.43 -16.82 5.00
C ARG A 125 9.58 -17.07 5.96
N TYR A 126 10.57 -16.19 5.99
CA TYR A 126 11.69 -16.30 6.93
C TYR A 126 11.22 -16.03 8.37
N LEU A 127 10.43 -14.98 8.58
CA LEU A 127 9.84 -14.64 9.88
C LEU A 127 8.92 -15.75 10.40
N LEU A 128 8.10 -16.35 9.54
CA LEU A 128 7.25 -17.48 9.90
C LEU A 128 8.07 -18.70 10.34
N ARG A 129 9.27 -18.92 9.78
CA ARG A 129 10.18 -19.98 10.24
C ARG A 129 10.83 -19.64 11.58
N MET A 130 11.31 -18.41 11.76
CA MET A 130 11.85 -17.94 13.04
C MET A 130 10.81 -18.05 14.17
N ALA A 131 9.55 -17.75 13.88
CA ALA A 131 8.45 -17.86 14.84
C ALA A 131 8.01 -19.31 15.11
N GLY A 132 8.61 -20.30 14.44
CA GLY A 132 8.26 -21.72 14.57
C GLY A 132 6.92 -22.11 13.92
N ILE A 133 6.32 -21.23 13.12
CA ILE A 133 5.04 -21.49 12.41
C ILE A 133 5.29 -22.34 11.17
N LEU A 134 6.37 -22.06 10.43
CA LEU A 134 6.85 -22.89 9.33
C LEU A 134 8.03 -23.76 9.77
N PRO A 135 8.17 -24.99 9.26
CA PRO A 135 9.32 -25.83 9.54
C PRO A 135 10.62 -25.15 9.08
N ALA A 136 11.74 -25.43 9.74
CA ALA A 136 13.05 -24.89 9.35
C ALA A 136 13.39 -25.26 7.90
N ALA A 137 13.95 -24.33 7.12
CA ALA A 137 14.52 -24.62 5.80
C ALA A 137 16.04 -24.71 5.89
N ALA A 138 16.64 -25.43 4.93
CA ALA A 138 18.07 -25.46 4.69
C ALA A 138 18.65 -24.14 4.11
N THR A 139 17.89 -23.05 4.09
CA THR A 139 18.29 -21.80 3.40
C THR A 139 18.72 -20.72 4.37
N LYS A 140 19.88 -20.13 4.08
CA LYS A 140 20.44 -18.93 4.74
C LYS A 140 19.43 -17.76 4.75
N PRO A 141 19.56 -16.82 5.70
CA PRO A 141 18.78 -15.58 5.69
C PRO A 141 18.86 -14.89 4.33
N PRO A 142 17.76 -14.24 3.87
CA PRO A 142 17.82 -13.42 2.67
C PRO A 142 18.88 -12.31 2.85
N ALA A 143 19.66 -12.08 1.79
CA ALA A 143 20.75 -11.12 1.76
C ALA A 143 20.28 -9.67 1.87
#